data_AF-A0A7C0UZJ6-F1
#
_entry.id   AF-A0A7C0UZJ6-F1
#
_cell.length_a   1.000
_cell.length_b   1.000
_cell.length_c   1.000
_cell.angle_alpha   90.00
_cell.angle_beta   90.00
_cell.angle_gamma   90.00
#
_symmetry.space_group_name_H-M   'P 1'
#
loop_
_entity.id
_entity.type
_entity.pdbx_description
1 polymer ?
#
loop_
_entity_poly.entity_id
_entity_poly.type
_entity_poly.pdbx_seq_one_letter_code
_entity_poly.pdbx_strand_id
1 'polypeptide(L)' 'MNVLEAIKKRRSIRRYKPEEIPTEHLQQILEAARLAPSAKNLQPWQFIIVETR' A
#
# COMPACT_ATOMS: atom_id res chain seq x y z
N MET A 1 6.85 -15.50 4.37
CA MET A 1 7.10 -15.17 2.95
C MET A 1 8.19 -14.12 2.91
N ASN A 2 9.20 -14.28 2.05
CA ASN A 2 10.23 -13.25 1.86
C ASN A 2 9.89 -12.27 0.71
N VAL A 3 10.71 -11.24 0.52
CA VAL A 3 10.47 -10.19 -0.49
C VAL A 3 10.38 -10.76 -1.91
N LEU A 4 11.29 -11.67 -2.29
CA LEU A 4 11.32 -12.26 -3.63
C LEU A 4 10.07 -13.10 -3.91
N GLU A 5 9.61 -13.87 -2.93
CA GLU A 5 8.37 -14.63 -3.03
C GLU A 5 7.15 -13.73 -3.15
N ALA A 6 7.11 -12.62 -2.39
CA ALA A 6 6.03 -11.64 -2.44
C ALA A 6 5.88 -11.05 -3.84
N ILE A 7 6.99 -10.63 -4.44
CA ILE A 7 7.03 -10.05 -5.79
C ILE A 7 6.53 -11.07 -6.82
N LYS A 8 6.99 -12.33 -6.76
CA LYS A 8 6.59 -13.39 -7.70
C LYS A 8 5.12 -13.78 -7.58
N LYS A 9 4.55 -13.77 -6.37
CA LYS A 9 3.15 -14.16 -6.14
C LYS A 9 2.15 -13.03 -6.42
N ARG A 10 2.61 -11.77 -6.50
CA ARG A 10 1.74 -10.61 -6.73
C ARG A 10 1.03 -10.70 -8.08
N ARG A 11 -0.28 -10.48 -8.06
CA ARG A 11 -1.18 -10.49 -9.22
C ARG A 11 -2.24 -9.39 -9.05
N SER A 12 -2.82 -8.93 -10.15
CA SER A 12 -3.89 -7.92 -10.11
C SER A 12 -5.19 -8.57 -9.64
N ILE A 13 -5.68 -8.15 -8.46
CA ILE A 13 -6.95 -8.60 -7.89
C ILE A 13 -8.09 -7.74 -8.45
N ARG A 14 -9.22 -8.37 -8.81
CA ARG A 14 -10.39 -7.70 -9.41
C ARG A 14 -11.71 -8.03 -8.70
N ARG A 15 -11.65 -8.79 -7.60
CA ARG A 15 -12.78 -9.10 -6.73
C ARG A 15 -12.26 -9.08 -5.30
N TYR A 16 -12.90 -8.29 -4.45
CA TYR A 16 -12.54 -8.08 -3.07
C TYR A 16 -13.65 -8.59 -2.18
N LYS A 17 -13.29 -8.93 -0.95
CA LYS A 17 -14.29 -9.22 0.07
C LYS A 17 -14.93 -7.91 0.55
N PRO A 18 -16.14 -7.95 1.14
CA PRO A 18 -16.82 -6.74 1.61
C PRO A 18 -16.24 -6.20 2.93
N GLU A 19 -15.32 -6.91 3.58
CA GLU A 19 -14.76 -6.45 4.85
C GLU A 19 -13.82 -5.26 4.65
N GLU A 20 -13.93 -4.32 5.58
CA GLU A 20 -13.02 -3.16 5.64
C GLU A 20 -11.60 -3.58 5.98
N ILE A 21 -10.65 -2.73 5.57
CA ILE A 21 -9.23 -2.92 5.87
C ILE A 21 -9.00 -2.39 7.30
N PRO A 22 -8.41 -3.19 8.22
CA PRO A 22 -8.01 -2.69 9.52
C PRO A 22 -7.08 -1.48 9.41
N THR A 23 -7.30 -0.47 10.25
CA THR A 23 -6.55 0.79 10.25
C THR A 23 -5.04 0.57 10.32
N GLU A 24 -4.59 -0.42 11.08
CA GLU A 24 -3.18 -0.75 11.27
C GLU A 24 -2.54 -1.21 9.95
N HIS A 25 -3.27 -2.01 9.16
CA HIS A 25 -2.79 -2.44 7.85
C HIS A 25 -2.69 -1.26 6.87
N LEU A 26 -3.66 -0.35 6.91
CA LEU A 26 -3.62 0.86 6.08
C LEU A 26 -2.40 1.73 6.42
N GLN A 27 -2.14 1.95 7.71
CA GLN A 27 -0.96 2.68 8.18
C GLN A 27 0.35 2.03 7.76
N GLN A 28 0.45 0.70 7.87
CA GLN A 28 1.64 -0.05 7.42
C GLN A 28 1.91 0.11 5.93
N ILE A 29 0.87 0.09 5.09
CA ILE A 29 0.99 0.29 3.64
C ILE A 29 1.50 1.71 3.33
N LEU A 30 0.91 2.72 3.98
CA LEU A 30 1.29 4.11 3.78
C LEU A 30 2.73 4.38 4.24
N GLU A 31 3.15 3.82 5.37
CA GLU A 31 4.52 3.96 5.86
C GLU A 31 5.52 3.30 4.90
N ALA A 32 5.21 2.10 4.40
CA ALA A 32 6.04 1.45 3.39
C ALA A 32 6.17 2.29 2.10
N ALA A 33 5.09 2.95 1.68
CA ALA A 33 5.12 3.84 0.52
C ALA A 33 5.94 5.11 0.78
N ARG A 34 5.83 5.70 1.98
CA ARG A 34 6.57 6.90 2.40
C ARG A 34 8.08 6.68 2.44
N LEU A 35 8.52 5.47 2.81
CA LEU A 35 9.94 5.10 2.87
C LEU A 35 10.60 4.93 1.49
N ALA A 36 9.84 4.96 0.40
CA ALA A 36 10.41 4.90 -0.93
C ALA A 36 11.33 6.12 -1.19
N PRO A 37 12.52 5.92 -1.79
CA PRO A 37 13.39 7.03 -2.14
C PRO A 37 12.74 7.91 -3.20
N SER A 38 12.95 9.23 -3.11
CA SER A 38 12.52 10.20 -4.12
C SER A 38 13.67 11.08 -4.59
N ALA A 39 13.56 11.63 -5.79
CA ALA A 39 14.54 12.57 -6.32
C ALA A 39 14.74 13.74 -5.33
N LYS A 40 15.98 13.96 -4.91
CA LYS A 40 16.35 14.97 -3.90
C LYS A 40 15.56 14.86 -2.59
N ASN A 41 15.03 13.68 -2.27
CA ASN A 41 14.16 13.42 -1.13
C ASN A 41 12.92 14.35 -1.04
N LEU A 42 12.44 14.85 -2.19
CA LEU A 42 11.31 15.79 -2.23
C LEU A 42 9.99 15.19 -1.75
N GLN A 43 9.89 13.86 -1.73
CA GLN A 43 8.70 13.10 -1.36
C GLN A 43 7.42 13.68 -2.00
N PRO A 44 7.38 13.84 -3.35
CA PRO A 44 6.32 14.59 -4.03
C PRO A 44 5.05 13.74 -4.23
N TRP A 45 4.68 12.97 -3.21
CA TRP A 45 3.53 12.08 -3.22
C TRP A 45 2.48 12.55 -2.20
N GLN A 46 1.22 12.41 -2.60
CA GLN A 46 0.06 12.60 -1.72
C GLN A 46 -0.79 11.35 -1.79
N PHE A 47 -1.18 10.83 -0.64
CA PHE A 47 -2.07 9.67 -0.53
C PHE A 47 -3.42 10.16 -0.02
N ILE A 48 -4.48 9.90 -0.78
CA ILE A 48 -5.86 10.22 -0.43
C ILE A 48 -6.58 8.90 -0.18
N ILE A 49 -7.04 8.70 1.05
CA ILE A 49 -7.85 7.54 1.42
C ILE A 49 -9.31 7.86 1.07
N VAL A 50 -9.94 6.99 0.28
CA VAL A 50 -11.34 7.11 -0.10
C VAL A 50 -12.11 5.94 0.52
N GLU A 51 -12.99 6.27 1.46
CA GLU A 51 -13.86 5.32 2.14
C GLU A 51 -15.30 5.53 1.68
N THR A 52 -16.06 4.43 1.61
CA THR A 52 -17.49 4.50 1.33
C THR A 52 -18.20 4.82 2.65
N ARG A 53 -19.16 5.76 2.61
CA ARG A 53 -20.02 6.04 3.76
C ARG A 53 -21.06 4.94 3.99
#